data_AF-A0A5K1AX92-F1
#
_entry.id   AF-A0A5K1AX92-F1
#
_cell.length_a   1.000
_cell.length_b   1.000
_cell.length_c   1.000
_cell.angle_alpha   90.00
_cell.angle_beta   90.00
_cell.angle_gamma   90.00
#
_symmetry.space_group_name_H-M   'P 1'
#
loop_
_entity.id
_entity.type
_entity.pdbx_description
1 polymer ?
#
loop_
_entity_poly.entity_id
_entity_poly.type
_entity_poly.pdbx_seq_one_letter_code
_entity_poly.pdbx_strand_id
1 'polypeptide(L)'
;ERVSPLKVQFLTNHLILASINKFGQIHFQDISTGEMVGHHRTGLGHCDVMKVNPFNSVIGLGHTCGKVTMWNPNNGTPLVKMLCHHGPVSSIAFHRGGHLMATAGVDRKIKLWDLRKFEVLRTYSGHAKTMDFSQKGLLALAGGSLVQVWRDEAGNQDYRFYMKHRMVKGFQVGDLLFQPYEDVLGLGHSMGISSILVPGSGEPNFDTFVANPFETTRQQREREVHQLLDKLQPEMIMLNPTKIGSVKRKRKGSDNGFNKQELEAEMAEAVADAKSIRRSKKTKGRSKPSKVEKKKKEAISEAKRPFLEKQIEEERSKKQKIEKKQMDLPVALQRFVRK
;
A
#
# COMPACT_ATOMS: atom_id res chain seq x y z
N GLU A 1 25.10 -7.06 10.59
CA GLU A 1 25.85 -6.20 9.66
C GLU A 1 25.06 -4.93 9.39
N ARG A 2 25.68 -3.75 9.53
CA ARG A 2 25.02 -2.48 9.19
C ARG A 2 24.97 -2.37 7.68
N VAL A 3 23.81 -2.62 7.09
CA VAL A 3 23.62 -2.46 5.64
C VAL A 3 23.46 -0.98 5.33
N SER A 4 24.22 -0.47 4.37
CA SER A 4 24.17 0.93 3.97
C SER A 4 22.91 1.24 3.16
N PRO A 5 22.20 2.35 3.49
CA PRO A 5 21.05 2.78 2.70
C PRO A 5 21.52 3.42 1.39
N LEU A 6 20.83 3.11 0.29
CA LEU A 6 21.05 3.71 -1.03
C LEU A 6 20.20 4.96 -1.25
N LYS A 7 18.94 4.89 -0.83
CA LYS A 7 17.99 5.99 -0.89
C LYS A 7 17.27 6.11 0.43
N VAL A 8 16.93 7.35 0.76
CA VAL A 8 16.21 7.72 1.97
C VAL A 8 15.12 8.70 1.56
N GLN A 9 13.96 8.58 2.17
CA GLN A 9 12.86 9.52 2.03
C GLN A 9 12.23 9.77 3.39
N PHE A 10 11.80 11.00 3.62
CA PHE A 10 11.20 11.42 4.89
C PHE A 10 9.69 11.63 4.73
N LEU A 11 8.91 11.06 5.64
CA LEU A 11 7.46 11.20 5.71
C LEU A 11 7.13 12.26 6.75
N THR A 12 6.96 13.50 6.30
CA THR A 12 6.87 14.70 7.15
C THR A 12 5.78 14.63 8.20
N ASN A 13 4.58 14.16 7.84
CA ASN A 13 3.42 14.15 8.74
C ASN A 13 3.47 13.01 9.78
N HIS A 14 4.27 11.98 9.51
CA HIS A 14 4.42 10.82 10.40
C HIS A 14 5.75 10.85 11.17
N LEU A 15 6.68 11.75 10.80
CA LEU A 15 8.05 11.80 11.29
C LEU A 15 8.80 10.47 11.12
N ILE A 16 8.52 9.75 10.02
CA ILE A 16 9.14 8.46 9.70
C ILE A 16 10.20 8.66 8.63
N LEU A 17 11.40 8.14 8.90
CA LEU A 17 12.45 7.96 7.92
C LEU A 17 12.30 6.59 7.28
N ALA A 18 12.12 6.57 5.96
CA ALA A 18 12.17 5.35 5.20
C ALA A 18 13.50 5.27 4.45
N SER A 19 14.19 4.14 4.59
CA SER A 19 15.45 3.89 3.91
C SER A 19 15.40 2.56 3.16
N ILE A 20 16.10 2.48 2.05
CA ILE A 20 16.17 1.25 1.24
C ILE A 20 17.62 0.85 0.99
N ASN A 21 17.86 -0.45 1.13
CA ASN A 21 19.17 -1.06 0.95
C ASN A 21 19.36 -1.62 -0.46
N LYS A 22 20.62 -1.88 -0.83
CA LYS A 22 20.99 -2.55 -2.08
C LYS A 22 20.29 -3.89 -2.31
N PHE A 23 20.00 -4.62 -1.23
CA PHE A 23 19.34 -5.93 -1.26
C PHE A 23 17.81 -5.86 -1.41
N GLY A 24 17.22 -4.67 -1.54
CA GLY A 24 15.78 -4.50 -1.66
C GLY A 24 15.03 -4.72 -0.34
N GLN A 25 15.66 -4.40 0.78
CA GLN A 25 15.02 -4.31 2.09
C GLN A 25 14.71 -2.85 2.38
N ILE A 26 13.46 -2.57 2.74
CA ILE A 26 13.02 -1.25 3.17
C ILE A 26 12.89 -1.23 4.70
N HIS A 27 13.42 -0.20 5.32
CA HIS A 27 13.39 0.03 6.75
C HIS A 27 12.62 1.31 7.04
N PHE A 28 11.74 1.26 8.03
CA PHE A 28 10.98 2.39 8.52
C PHE A 28 11.40 2.66 9.96
N GLN A 29 11.98 3.83 10.18
CA GLN A 29 12.44 4.28 11.48
C GLN A 29 11.68 5.54 11.87
N ASP A 30 11.13 5.54 13.07
CA ASP A 30 10.53 6.72 13.67
C ASP A 30 11.63 7.65 14.17
N ILE A 31 11.67 8.88 13.68
CA ILE A 31 12.74 9.83 14.06
C ILE A 31 12.48 10.41 15.44
N SER A 32 11.22 10.59 15.84
CA SER A 32 10.92 11.24 17.12
C SER A 32 11.24 10.34 18.32
N THR A 33 10.97 9.04 18.19
CA THR A 33 11.25 8.05 19.24
C THR A 33 12.58 7.34 19.04
N GLY A 34 13.09 7.29 17.80
CA GLY A 34 14.26 6.52 17.41
C GLY A 34 13.97 5.03 17.15
N GLU A 35 12.71 4.59 17.33
CA GLU A 35 12.33 3.18 17.23
C GLU A 35 12.16 2.72 15.78
N MET A 36 12.39 1.44 15.55
CA MET A 36 12.15 0.80 14.25
C MET A 36 10.68 0.39 14.15
N VAL A 37 9.92 1.09 13.31
CA VAL A 37 8.48 0.80 13.07
C VAL A 37 8.32 -0.53 12.33
N GLY A 38 9.13 -0.76 11.30
CA GLY A 38 9.01 -1.95 10.47
C GLY A 38 10.17 -2.13 9.51
N HIS A 39 10.41 -3.37 9.11
CA HIS A 39 11.37 -3.70 8.07
C HIS A 39 10.76 -4.76 7.13
N HIS A 40 10.78 -4.49 5.83
CA HIS A 40 10.12 -5.34 4.85
C HIS A 40 11.08 -5.69 3.71
N ARG A 41 10.98 -6.93 3.23
CA ARG A 41 11.75 -7.38 2.06
C ARG A 41 10.87 -7.27 0.82
N THR A 42 11.34 -6.55 -0.18
CA THR A 42 10.59 -6.36 -1.43
C THR A 42 10.50 -7.63 -2.28
N GLY A 43 11.55 -8.47 -2.22
CA GLY A 43 11.63 -9.74 -2.95
C GLY A 43 11.81 -9.59 -4.47
N LEU A 44 12.07 -8.37 -4.97
CA LEU A 44 12.20 -8.06 -6.40
C LEU A 44 13.63 -7.65 -6.80
N GLY A 45 14.58 -7.78 -5.87
CA GLY A 45 15.99 -7.50 -6.09
C GLY A 45 16.38 -6.06 -5.73
N HIS A 46 17.37 -5.54 -6.45
CA HIS A 46 17.91 -4.21 -6.25
C HIS A 46 16.91 -3.11 -6.63
N CYS A 47 16.89 -2.03 -5.85
CA CYS A 47 15.95 -0.93 -6.01
C CYS A 47 16.66 0.41 -5.81
N ASP A 48 16.81 1.18 -6.88
CA ASP A 48 17.48 2.49 -6.87
C ASP A 48 16.50 3.67 -6.80
N VAL A 49 15.21 3.42 -7.06
CA VAL A 49 14.19 4.46 -7.17
C VAL A 49 13.25 4.38 -5.98
N MET A 50 13.14 5.49 -5.26
CA MET A 50 12.26 5.62 -4.10
C MET A 50 11.71 7.05 -4.01
N LYS A 51 10.39 7.19 -3.98
CA LYS A 51 9.69 8.47 -3.76
C LYS A 51 8.47 8.25 -2.85
N VAL A 52 8.16 9.24 -2.04
CA VAL A 52 6.95 9.27 -1.21
C VAL A 52 5.84 9.95 -2.01
N ASN A 53 4.63 9.43 -1.93
CA ASN A 53 3.45 10.16 -2.38
C ASN A 53 3.06 11.19 -1.31
N PRO A 54 3.13 12.50 -1.58
CA PRO A 54 2.86 13.55 -0.58
C PRO A 54 1.41 13.56 -0.08
N PHE A 55 0.46 12.97 -0.82
CA PHE A 55 -0.95 12.96 -0.43
C PHE A 55 -1.29 11.90 0.62
N ASN A 56 -0.72 10.68 0.49
CA ASN A 56 -1.09 9.54 1.32
C ASN A 56 0.08 8.93 2.10
N SER A 57 1.28 9.50 1.96
CA SER A 57 2.54 9.08 2.58
C SER A 57 2.98 7.65 2.23
N VAL A 58 2.38 7.03 1.22
CA VAL A 58 2.78 5.70 0.72
C VAL A 58 4.05 5.84 -0.09
N ILE A 59 4.96 4.88 0.04
CA ILE A 59 6.25 4.90 -0.64
C ILE A 59 6.17 4.09 -1.93
N GLY A 60 6.48 4.74 -3.05
CA GLY A 60 6.71 4.08 -4.33
C GLY A 60 8.16 3.66 -4.48
N LEU A 61 8.37 2.37 -4.74
CA LEU A 61 9.66 1.77 -5.07
C LEU A 61 9.67 1.30 -6.53
N GLY A 62 10.73 1.62 -7.27
CA GLY A 62 10.95 1.18 -8.65
C GLY A 62 12.02 0.10 -8.73
N HIS A 63 11.65 -1.05 -9.30
CA HIS A 63 12.51 -2.23 -9.38
C HIS A 63 13.15 -2.40 -10.75
N THR A 64 14.25 -3.15 -10.79
CA THR A 64 14.96 -3.51 -12.04
C THR A 64 14.13 -4.38 -12.99
N CYS A 65 13.13 -5.10 -12.48
CA CYS A 65 12.20 -5.89 -13.31
C CYS A 65 11.09 -5.06 -13.98
N GLY A 66 11.11 -3.73 -13.85
CA GLY A 66 10.12 -2.83 -14.44
C GLY A 66 8.81 -2.72 -13.65
N LYS A 67 8.78 -3.33 -12.46
CA LYS A 67 7.65 -3.23 -11.54
C LYS A 67 7.82 -2.04 -10.61
N VAL A 68 6.72 -1.37 -10.33
CA VAL A 68 6.60 -0.38 -9.26
C VAL A 68 5.78 -1.00 -8.13
N THR A 69 6.27 -0.91 -6.91
CA THR A 69 5.57 -1.42 -5.72
C THR A 69 5.34 -0.30 -4.72
N MET A 70 4.17 -0.28 -4.11
CA MET A 70 3.79 0.70 -3.10
C MET A 70 3.78 0.09 -1.71
N TRP A 71 4.41 0.75 -0.74
CA TRP A 71 4.65 0.22 0.60
C TRP A 71 4.11 1.13 1.70
N ASN A 72 3.64 0.48 2.76
CA ASN A 72 3.30 1.07 4.05
C ASN A 72 4.13 0.35 5.13
N PRO A 73 4.63 1.05 6.16
CA PRO A 73 5.29 0.45 7.32
C PRO A 73 4.58 -0.74 7.97
N ASN A 74 3.24 -0.81 7.96
CA ASN A 74 2.53 -1.81 8.79
C ASN A 74 2.34 -3.15 8.07
N ASN A 75 2.31 -3.13 6.74
CA ASN A 75 2.03 -4.33 5.95
C ASN A 75 3.33 -4.99 5.50
N GLY A 76 3.50 -6.28 5.84
CA GLY A 76 4.61 -7.12 5.35
C GLY A 76 4.60 -7.39 3.85
N THR A 77 3.53 -7.01 3.16
CA THR A 77 3.38 -7.13 1.71
C THR A 77 3.08 -5.76 1.11
N PRO A 78 3.50 -5.50 -0.13
CA PRO A 78 3.23 -4.21 -0.75
C PRO A 78 1.73 -4.06 -1.01
N LEU A 79 1.22 -2.85 -0.79
CA LEU A 79 -0.18 -2.49 -1.02
C LEU A 79 -0.58 -2.65 -2.49
N VAL A 80 0.35 -2.33 -3.39
CA VAL A 80 0.14 -2.38 -4.83
C VAL A 80 1.41 -2.90 -5.50
N LYS A 81 1.26 -3.76 -6.51
CA LYS A 81 2.32 -4.15 -7.44
C LYS A 81 1.84 -3.88 -8.86
N MET A 82 2.52 -2.98 -9.58
CA MET A 82 2.20 -2.64 -10.97
C MET A 82 3.38 -3.00 -11.86
N LEU A 83 3.10 -3.53 -13.05
CA LEU A 83 4.09 -3.69 -14.12
C LEU A 83 4.06 -2.43 -14.98
N CYS A 84 5.05 -1.55 -14.81
CA CYS A 84 5.06 -0.26 -15.48
C CYS A 84 5.84 -0.29 -16.79
N HIS A 85 7.03 -0.90 -16.79
CA HIS A 85 7.96 -0.87 -17.93
C HIS A 85 8.48 -2.26 -18.27
N HIS A 86 8.96 -2.43 -19.51
CA HIS A 86 9.66 -3.64 -19.92
C HIS A 86 11.17 -3.45 -19.74
N GLY A 87 11.63 -3.65 -18.51
CA GLY A 87 13.00 -3.36 -18.08
C GLY A 87 13.03 -2.41 -16.87
N PRO A 88 14.21 -2.06 -16.34
CA PRO A 88 14.33 -1.29 -15.10
C PRO A 88 13.56 0.03 -15.11
N VAL A 89 12.89 0.32 -13.99
CA VAL A 89 12.31 1.64 -13.74
C VAL A 89 13.46 2.59 -13.41
N SER A 90 13.60 3.68 -14.18
CA SER A 90 14.65 4.67 -13.98
C SER A 90 14.24 5.75 -12.97
N SER A 91 12.96 6.14 -12.97
CA SER A 91 12.43 7.14 -12.04
C SER A 91 10.93 7.05 -11.87
N ILE A 92 10.47 7.56 -10.73
CA ILE A 92 9.07 7.70 -10.33
C ILE A 92 8.90 9.13 -9.84
N ALA A 93 7.77 9.76 -10.14
CA ALA A 93 7.37 11.03 -9.54
C ALA A 93 5.88 10.98 -9.18
N PHE A 94 5.53 11.53 -8.03
CA PHE A 94 4.14 11.62 -7.57
C PHE A 94 3.66 13.07 -7.65
N HIS A 95 2.47 13.26 -8.20
CA HIS A 95 1.83 14.56 -8.19
C HIS A 95 1.39 14.93 -6.77
N ARG A 96 1.46 16.22 -6.39
CA ARG A 96 1.10 16.68 -5.03
C ARG A 96 -0.34 16.33 -4.64
N GLY A 97 -1.26 16.37 -5.61
CA GLY A 97 -2.66 15.94 -5.43
C GLY A 97 -2.87 14.43 -5.26
N GLY A 98 -1.83 13.59 -5.33
CA GLY A 98 -1.90 12.16 -4.98
C GLY A 98 -2.63 11.25 -5.96
N HIS A 99 -3.18 11.79 -7.05
CA HIS A 99 -3.97 11.03 -8.03
C HIS A 99 -3.18 10.63 -9.26
N LEU A 100 -2.05 11.29 -9.52
CA LEU A 100 -1.22 11.07 -10.70
C LEU A 100 0.18 10.61 -10.29
N MET A 101 0.71 9.69 -11.07
CA MET A 101 2.09 9.23 -10.95
C MET A 101 2.71 9.14 -12.34
N ALA A 102 3.94 9.64 -12.48
CA ALA A 102 4.74 9.46 -13.68
C ALA A 102 5.82 8.41 -13.42
N THR A 103 6.02 7.51 -14.38
CA THR A 103 7.09 6.51 -14.34
C THR A 103 7.90 6.56 -15.63
N ALA A 104 9.21 6.41 -15.52
CA ALA A 104 10.10 6.27 -16.66
C ALA A 104 10.88 4.97 -16.55
N GLY A 105 11.21 4.39 -17.70
CA GLY A 105 11.95 3.15 -17.79
C GLY A 105 13.09 3.20 -18.80
N VAL A 106 13.93 2.16 -18.74
CA VAL A 106 14.98 1.90 -19.73
C VAL A 106 14.39 1.59 -21.12
N ASP A 107 13.12 1.20 -21.18
CA ASP A 107 12.36 1.00 -22.42
C ASP A 107 12.10 2.29 -23.24
N ARG A 108 12.64 3.44 -22.78
CA ARG A 108 12.49 4.77 -23.41
C ARG A 108 11.04 5.18 -23.54
N LYS A 109 10.22 4.77 -22.58
CA LYS A 109 8.84 5.21 -22.42
C LYS A 109 8.69 5.93 -21.10
N ILE A 110 7.87 6.97 -21.11
CA ILE A 110 7.39 7.67 -19.92
C ILE A 110 5.90 7.43 -19.87
N LYS A 111 5.39 6.89 -18.75
CA LYS A 111 3.98 6.58 -18.58
C LYS A 111 3.40 7.43 -17.46
N LEU A 112 2.21 7.99 -17.73
CA LEU A 112 1.41 8.68 -16.74
C LEU A 112 0.30 7.73 -16.27
N TRP A 113 0.13 7.62 -14.96
CA TRP A 113 -0.78 6.68 -14.29
C TRP A 113 -1.80 7.42 -13.44
N ASP A 114 -3.04 6.94 -13.48
CA ASP A 114 -4.06 7.29 -12.49
C ASP A 114 -3.94 6.34 -11.30
N LEU A 115 -3.64 6.87 -10.11
CA LEU A 115 -3.49 6.10 -8.87
C LEU A 115 -4.81 5.68 -8.24
N ARG A 116 -5.95 6.20 -8.69
CA ARG A 116 -7.27 5.79 -8.19
C ARG A 116 -7.70 4.45 -8.80
N LYS A 117 -7.40 4.28 -10.09
CA LYS A 117 -7.74 3.09 -10.88
C LYS A 117 -6.55 2.17 -11.15
N PHE A 118 -5.33 2.69 -11.01
CA PHE A 118 -4.07 2.03 -11.39
C PHE A 118 -3.98 1.71 -12.88
N GLU A 119 -4.49 2.61 -13.71
CA GLU A 119 -4.51 2.50 -15.17
C GLU A 119 -3.54 3.51 -15.82
N VAL A 120 -3.02 3.14 -17.00
CA VAL A 120 -2.18 4.04 -17.80
C VAL A 120 -3.08 5.05 -18.48
N LEU A 121 -2.87 6.34 -18.19
CA LEU A 121 -3.56 7.44 -18.84
C LEU A 121 -2.94 7.72 -20.21
N ARG A 122 -1.61 7.89 -20.23
CA ARG A 122 -0.84 8.29 -21.42
C ARG A 122 0.54 7.64 -21.41
N THR A 123 1.05 7.37 -22.60
CA THR A 123 2.42 6.90 -22.81
C THR A 123 3.11 7.85 -23.77
N TYR A 124 4.26 8.39 -23.35
CA TYR A 124 5.11 9.26 -24.13
C TYR A 124 6.39 8.51 -24.51
N SER A 125 6.90 8.77 -25.71
CA SER A 125 8.20 8.28 -26.14
C SER A 125 9.29 9.22 -25.64
N GLY A 126 10.26 8.72 -24.88
CA GLY A 126 11.30 9.54 -24.27
C GLY A 126 12.07 8.80 -23.19
N HIS A 127 13.29 9.24 -22.94
CA HIS A 127 14.13 8.71 -21.88
C HIS A 127 14.34 9.75 -20.79
N ALA A 128 14.02 9.37 -19.54
CA ALA A 128 14.29 10.17 -18.36
C ALA A 128 15.02 9.30 -17.33
N LYS A 129 16.14 9.81 -16.82
CA LYS A 129 16.88 9.25 -15.69
C LYS A 129 16.26 9.68 -14.37
N THR A 130 15.84 10.94 -14.27
CA THR A 130 15.14 11.49 -13.10
C THR A 130 13.95 12.33 -13.51
N MET A 131 12.99 12.42 -12.59
CA MET A 131 11.74 13.15 -12.79
C MET A 131 11.26 13.72 -11.46
N ASP A 132 10.55 14.84 -11.54
CA ASP A 132 9.91 15.46 -10.38
C ASP A 132 8.66 16.22 -10.80
N PHE A 133 7.65 16.29 -9.92
CA PHE A 133 6.45 17.08 -10.13
C PHE A 133 6.52 18.38 -9.35
N SER A 134 6.15 19.49 -9.98
CA SER A 134 5.99 20.76 -9.30
C SER A 134 4.70 20.78 -8.47
N GLN A 135 4.57 21.78 -7.58
CA GLN A 135 3.37 21.94 -6.75
C GLN A 135 2.10 22.18 -7.59
N LYS A 136 2.26 22.92 -8.69
CA LYS A 136 1.21 23.18 -9.70
C LYS A 136 1.04 22.08 -10.76
N GLY A 137 1.83 21.00 -10.67
CA GLY A 137 1.71 19.86 -11.56
C GLY A 137 2.49 19.95 -12.86
N LEU A 138 3.51 20.81 -12.99
CA LEU A 138 4.48 20.65 -14.08
C LEU A 138 5.34 19.39 -13.84
N LEU A 139 5.67 18.69 -14.93
CA LEU A 139 6.52 17.50 -14.87
C LEU A 139 7.90 17.85 -15.42
N ALA A 140 8.93 17.81 -14.59
CA ALA A 140 10.32 17.92 -15.04
C ALA A 140 10.90 16.53 -15.31
N LEU A 141 11.68 16.43 -16.38
CA LEU A 141 12.32 15.22 -16.87
C LEU A 141 13.78 15.56 -17.19
N ALA A 142 14.73 14.75 -16.72
CA ALA A 142 16.13 14.88 -17.12
C ALA A 142 16.65 13.59 -17.73
N GLY A 143 17.37 13.71 -18.84
CA GLY A 143 18.05 12.63 -19.52
C GLY A 143 19.43 13.07 -20.01
N GLY A 144 20.49 12.54 -19.41
CA GLY A 144 21.86 12.93 -19.73
C GLY A 144 22.09 14.41 -19.41
N SER A 145 22.35 15.23 -20.42
CA SER A 145 22.55 16.69 -20.29
C SER A 145 21.31 17.52 -20.64
N LEU A 146 20.19 16.88 -20.97
CA LEU A 146 18.95 17.54 -21.38
C LEU A 146 17.94 17.51 -20.24
N VAL A 147 17.37 18.68 -19.95
CA VAL A 147 16.24 18.86 -19.05
C VAL A 147 15.05 19.33 -19.88
N GLN A 148 13.91 18.67 -19.71
CA GLN A 148 12.65 19.04 -20.32
C GLN A 148 11.61 19.24 -19.22
N VAL A 149 10.77 20.26 -19.38
CA VAL A 149 9.62 20.49 -18.52
C VAL A 149 8.38 20.37 -19.38
N TRP A 150 7.41 19.60 -18.90
CA TRP A 150 6.12 19.40 -19.55
C TRP A 150 5.01 20.01 -18.69
N ARG A 151 3.97 20.52 -19.37
CA ARG A 151 2.79 21.15 -18.76
C ARG A 151 1.53 20.52 -19.35
N ASP A 152 0.51 20.35 -18.52
CA ASP A 152 -0.86 20.09 -18.98
C ASP A 152 -1.59 21.44 -19.14
N GLU A 153 -1.96 21.78 -20.37
CA GLU A 153 -2.63 23.06 -20.67
C GLU A 153 -4.13 23.01 -20.41
N ALA A 154 -4.75 21.84 -20.59
CA ALA A 154 -6.21 21.68 -20.62
C ALA A 154 -6.77 21.03 -19.34
N GLY A 155 -5.91 20.56 -18.43
CA GLY A 155 -6.32 19.77 -17.27
C GLY A 155 -6.78 18.36 -17.64
N ASN A 156 -6.57 17.95 -18.89
CA ASN A 156 -6.97 16.65 -19.43
C ASN A 156 -5.89 15.58 -19.23
N GLN A 157 -4.86 15.88 -18.43
CA GLN A 157 -3.72 15.01 -18.14
C GLN A 157 -2.92 14.67 -19.40
N ASP A 158 -2.96 15.56 -20.40
CA ASP A 158 -2.17 15.49 -21.63
C ASP A 158 -1.00 16.48 -21.54
N TYR A 159 0.15 15.94 -21.16
CA TYR A 159 1.35 16.72 -20.90
C TYR A 159 2.05 17.01 -22.23
N ARG A 160 2.19 18.29 -22.52
CA ARG A 160 2.93 18.79 -23.68
C ARG A 160 4.22 19.45 -23.25
N PHE A 161 5.13 19.52 -24.19
CA PHE A 161 6.41 20.19 -24.00
C PHE A 161 6.19 21.68 -23.65
N TYR A 162 6.75 22.13 -22.52
CA TYR A 162 6.69 23.52 -22.08
C TYR A 162 8.04 24.22 -22.29
N MET A 163 9.12 23.63 -21.79
CA MET A 163 10.46 24.23 -21.85
C MET A 163 11.54 23.15 -22.00
N LYS A 164 12.64 23.49 -22.66
CA LYS A 164 13.87 22.70 -22.70
C LYS A 164 15.02 23.54 -22.19
N HIS A 165 15.88 22.91 -21.41
CA HIS A 165 17.17 23.45 -21.04
C HIS A 165 18.23 22.40 -21.34
N ARG A 166 19.28 22.81 -22.05
CA ARG A 166 20.41 21.94 -22.39
C ARG A 166 21.63 22.40 -21.63
N MET A 167 22.15 21.51 -20.80
CA MET A 167 23.40 21.72 -20.09
C MET A 167 24.59 21.63 -21.04
N VAL A 168 25.72 22.17 -20.61
CA VAL A 168 26.99 22.06 -21.33
C VAL A 168 27.30 20.58 -21.60
N LYS A 169 27.84 20.28 -22.79
CA LYS A 169 28.16 18.90 -23.19
C LYS A 169 29.08 18.25 -22.15
N GLY A 170 28.72 17.04 -21.72
CA GLY A 170 29.44 16.28 -20.69
C GLY A 170 28.84 16.36 -19.30
N PHE A 171 28.03 17.38 -18.99
CA PHE A 171 27.39 17.48 -17.68
C PHE A 171 26.18 16.55 -17.63
N GLN A 172 26.25 15.54 -16.78
CA GLN A 172 25.15 14.59 -16.59
C GLN A 172 24.31 15.04 -15.41
N VAL A 173 23.02 15.24 -15.64
CA VAL A 173 22.04 15.53 -14.59
C VAL A 173 21.78 14.24 -13.81
N GLY A 174 22.00 14.34 -12.50
CA GLY A 174 21.83 13.27 -11.53
C GLY A 174 20.48 13.30 -10.84
N ASP A 175 19.99 14.49 -10.46
CA ASP A 175 18.69 14.66 -9.78
C ASP A 175 18.02 15.99 -10.14
N LEU A 176 16.70 16.03 -9.99
CA LEU A 176 15.84 17.19 -10.24
C LEU A 176 14.93 17.42 -9.05
N LEU A 177 14.84 18.66 -8.58
CA LEU A 177 13.94 19.03 -7.50
C LEU A 177 13.34 20.41 -7.77
N PHE A 178 12.01 20.50 -7.81
CA PHE A 178 11.35 21.80 -7.81
C PHE A 178 11.47 22.44 -6.43
N GLN A 179 11.80 23.73 -6.41
CA GLN A 179 11.79 24.49 -5.18
C GLN A 179 10.33 24.74 -4.76
N PRO A 180 9.94 24.41 -3.52
CA PRO A 180 8.60 24.71 -3.02
C PRO A 180 8.34 26.23 -3.04
N TYR A 181 7.13 26.63 -3.44
CA TYR A 181 6.63 28.02 -3.41
C TYR A 181 7.35 29.02 -4.33
N GLU A 182 8.33 28.59 -5.10
CA GLU A 182 9.07 29.41 -6.05
C GLU A 182 9.07 28.81 -7.46
N ASP A 183 9.28 29.67 -8.45
CA ASP A 183 9.35 29.30 -9.86
C ASP A 183 10.77 28.85 -10.27
N VAL A 184 11.39 28.00 -9.44
CA VAL A 184 12.77 27.56 -9.59
C VAL A 184 12.82 26.03 -9.65
N LEU A 185 13.59 25.51 -10.62
CA LEU A 185 13.96 24.11 -10.70
C LEU A 185 15.45 23.96 -10.39
N GLY A 186 15.76 23.21 -9.34
CA GLY A 186 17.12 22.80 -8.98
C GLY A 186 17.57 21.61 -9.81
N LEU A 187 18.77 21.71 -10.37
CA LEU A 187 19.44 20.71 -11.18
C LEU A 187 20.71 20.25 -10.46
N GLY A 188 20.71 19.02 -9.96
CA GLY A 188 21.94 18.37 -9.49
C GLY A 188 22.64 17.68 -10.65
N HIS A 189 23.87 18.08 -10.97
CA HIS A 189 24.67 17.48 -12.05
C HIS A 189 26.08 17.13 -11.59
N SER A 190 26.85 16.42 -12.44
CA SER A 190 28.20 15.94 -12.10
C SER A 190 29.18 17.03 -11.62
N MET A 191 29.02 18.26 -12.09
CA MET A 191 29.87 19.41 -11.72
C MET A 191 29.34 20.26 -10.55
N GLY A 192 28.22 19.91 -9.93
CA GLY A 192 27.63 20.68 -8.85
C GLY A 192 26.12 20.87 -8.99
N ILE A 193 25.63 22.04 -8.59
CA ILE A 193 24.21 22.39 -8.62
C ILE A 193 24.04 23.64 -9.46
N SER A 194 23.01 23.66 -10.28
CA SER A 194 22.52 24.84 -10.98
C SER A 194 21.02 24.96 -10.78
N SER A 195 20.48 26.16 -10.91
CA SER A 195 19.05 26.41 -10.88
C SER A 195 18.62 27.08 -12.18
N ILE A 196 17.40 26.76 -12.63
CA ILE A 196 16.78 27.42 -13.77
C ILE A 196 15.41 27.94 -13.36
N LEU A 197 15.02 29.08 -13.93
CA LEU A 197 13.69 29.63 -13.74
C LEU A 197 12.69 28.87 -14.61
N VAL A 198 11.62 28.36 -13.98
CA VAL A 198 10.53 27.66 -14.64
C VAL A 198 9.22 28.36 -14.26
N PRO A 199 8.77 29.34 -15.06
CA PRO A 199 7.60 30.13 -14.71
C PRO A 199 6.35 29.26 -14.54
N GLY A 200 5.62 29.48 -13.44
CA GLY A 200 4.41 28.76 -13.08
C GLY A 200 4.64 27.39 -12.41
N SER A 201 5.82 27.08 -11.91
CA SER A 201 6.08 25.81 -11.21
C SER A 201 5.68 25.81 -9.73
N GLY A 202 5.86 26.94 -9.04
CA GLY A 202 5.59 27.10 -7.62
C GLY A 202 4.13 27.48 -7.32
N GLU A 203 3.65 27.09 -6.15
CA GLU A 203 2.39 27.59 -5.60
C GLU A 203 2.62 29.00 -5.01
N PRO A 204 2.04 30.06 -5.59
CA PRO A 204 2.32 31.43 -5.15
C PRO A 204 1.65 31.74 -3.80
N ASN A 205 0.51 31.10 -3.53
CA ASN A 205 -0.29 31.31 -2.34
C ASN A 205 -0.01 30.16 -1.36
N PHE A 206 0.98 30.34 -0.50
CA PHE A 206 1.31 29.36 0.52
C PHE A 206 0.51 29.62 1.81
N ASP A 207 0.16 28.53 2.49
CA ASP A 207 -0.45 28.59 3.82
C ASP A 207 0.65 28.73 4.88
N THR A 208 0.66 29.87 5.57
CA THR A 208 1.65 30.20 6.60
C THR A 208 1.63 29.23 7.78
N PHE A 209 0.50 28.59 8.09
CA PHE A 209 0.41 27.63 9.20
C PHE A 209 0.98 26.26 8.85
N VAL A 210 0.96 25.88 7.57
CA VAL A 210 1.48 24.59 7.10
C VAL A 210 2.96 24.68 6.76
N ALA A 211 3.33 25.66 5.93
CA ALA A 211 4.70 25.83 5.48
C ALA A 211 4.96 27.29 5.10
N ASN A 212 5.67 27.99 5.98
CA ASN A 212 6.08 29.37 5.77
C ASN A 212 7.56 29.43 5.34
N PRO A 213 7.87 29.88 4.10
CA PRO A 213 9.24 30.11 3.65
C PRO A 213 9.98 31.20 4.45
N PHE A 214 9.25 32.15 5.03
CA PHE A 214 9.79 33.30 5.76
C PHE A 214 9.62 33.15 7.28
N GLU A 215 9.73 31.94 7.79
CA GLU A 215 9.55 31.69 9.21
C GLU A 215 10.64 32.33 10.06
N THR A 216 10.23 32.83 11.22
CA THR A 216 11.18 33.25 12.27
C THR A 216 11.63 32.05 13.10
N THR A 217 12.76 32.18 13.81
CA THR A 217 13.27 31.13 14.70
C THR A 217 12.26 30.73 15.79
N ARG A 218 11.42 31.66 16.26
CA ARG A 218 10.34 31.38 17.20
C ARG A 218 9.25 30.52 16.55
N GLN A 219 8.77 30.93 15.37
CA GLN A 219 7.75 30.19 14.62
C GLN A 219 8.23 28.79 14.25
N GLN A 220 9.50 28.64 13.88
CA GLN A 220 10.09 27.34 13.58
C GLN A 220 10.01 26.39 14.79
N ARG A 221 10.42 26.86 15.98
CA ARG A 221 10.35 26.06 17.22
C ARG A 221 8.92 25.68 17.56
N GLU A 222 7.99 26.63 17.49
CA GLU A 222 6.56 26.37 17.75
C GLU A 222 6.00 25.35 16.74
N ARG A 223 6.32 25.49 15.45
CA ARG A 223 5.90 24.56 14.40
C ARG A 223 6.47 23.16 14.59
N GLU A 224 7.75 23.02 14.95
CA GLU A 224 8.36 21.72 15.24
C GLU A 224 7.67 21.03 16.42
N VAL A 225 7.33 21.77 17.47
CA VAL A 225 6.55 21.25 18.61
C VAL A 225 5.16 20.83 18.16
N HIS A 226 4.45 21.65 17.39
CA HIS A 226 3.13 21.31 16.86
C HIS A 226 3.18 20.08 15.93
N GLN A 227 4.18 19.99 15.05
CA GLN A 227 4.38 18.84 14.18
C GLN A 227 4.62 17.55 14.97
N LEU A 228 5.30 17.63 16.11
CA LEU A 228 5.51 16.50 17.01
C LEU A 228 4.23 16.10 17.77
N LEU A 229 3.45 17.08 18.24
CA LEU A 229 2.19 16.84 18.95
C LEU A 229 1.10 16.28 18.02
N ASP A 230 1.00 16.80 16.79
CA ASP A 230 0.03 16.41 15.77
C ASP A 230 0.53 15.24 14.91
N LYS A 231 1.64 14.60 15.32
CA LYS A 231 2.25 13.49 14.61
C LYS A 231 1.24 12.36 14.39
N LEU A 232 1.06 11.99 13.13
CA LEU A 232 0.17 10.90 12.73
C LEU A 232 0.87 9.54 12.90
N GLN A 233 0.14 8.57 13.43
CA GLN A 233 0.65 7.21 13.66
C GLN A 233 0.96 6.47 12.34
N PRO A 234 1.96 5.57 12.30
CA PRO A 234 2.29 4.77 11.11
C PRO A 234 1.10 3.94 10.61
N GLU A 235 0.25 3.50 11.53
CA GLU A 235 -0.99 2.74 11.25
C GLU A 235 -1.99 3.48 10.35
N MET A 236 -1.90 4.81 10.27
CA MET A 236 -2.80 5.64 9.47
C MET A 236 -2.41 5.72 7.99
N ILE A 237 -1.22 5.22 7.60
CA ILE A 237 -0.77 5.24 6.22
C ILE A 237 -1.59 4.24 5.40
N MET A 238 -2.32 4.72 4.39
CA MET A 238 -3.17 3.90 3.52
C MET A 238 -3.22 4.48 2.11
N LEU A 239 -3.65 3.70 1.11
CA LEU A 239 -3.80 4.20 -0.26
C LEU A 239 -4.76 5.41 -0.36
N ASN A 240 -5.87 5.36 0.38
CA ASN A 240 -6.88 6.43 0.43
C ASN A 240 -7.01 6.95 1.87
N PRO A 241 -6.43 8.12 2.21
CA PRO A 241 -6.50 8.71 3.55
C PRO A 241 -7.94 9.04 3.98
N THR A 242 -8.81 9.38 3.03
CA THR A 242 -10.23 9.70 3.25
C THR A 242 -11.07 8.55 3.82
N LYS A 243 -10.54 7.32 3.83
CA LYS A 243 -11.21 6.16 4.43
C LYS A 243 -11.08 6.12 5.96
N ILE A 244 -10.19 6.91 6.55
CA ILE A 244 -10.05 7.01 8.01
C ILE A 244 -11.36 7.59 8.56
N GLY A 245 -12.00 6.87 9.50
CA GLY A 245 -13.31 7.21 10.04
C GLY A 245 -14.50 6.56 9.33
N SER A 246 -14.29 5.90 8.18
CA SER A 246 -15.35 5.10 7.56
C SER A 246 -15.63 3.82 8.35
N VAL A 247 -16.90 3.46 8.47
CA VAL A 247 -17.30 2.22 9.14
C VAL A 247 -16.99 1.04 8.22
N LYS A 248 -16.23 0.06 8.73
CA LYS A 248 -16.05 -1.22 8.02
C LYS A 248 -17.43 -1.83 7.82
N ARG A 249 -17.89 -1.91 6.56
CA ARG A 249 -19.05 -2.73 6.24
C ARG A 249 -18.72 -4.15 6.65
N LYS A 250 -19.39 -4.65 7.68
CA LYS A 250 -19.33 -6.07 8.02
C LYS A 250 -19.66 -6.83 6.74
N ARG A 251 -18.75 -7.70 6.28
CA ARG A 251 -19.10 -8.64 5.22
C ARG A 251 -20.31 -9.41 5.74
N LYS A 252 -21.39 -9.46 4.95
CA LYS A 252 -22.64 -10.17 5.26
C LYS A 252 -22.47 -11.70 5.43
N GLY A 253 -21.27 -12.19 5.73
CA GLY A 253 -21.00 -13.62 5.91
C GLY A 253 -19.72 -13.95 6.67
N SER A 254 -19.13 -13.04 7.47
CA SER A 254 -17.92 -13.39 8.25
C SER A 254 -18.00 -13.14 9.75
N ASP A 255 -19.00 -12.42 10.27
CA ASP A 255 -19.16 -12.19 11.72
C ASP A 255 -20.64 -12.06 12.11
N ASN A 256 -21.50 -12.90 11.54
CA ASN A 256 -22.63 -13.38 12.30
C ASN A 256 -22.12 -14.66 12.96
N GLY A 257 -22.04 -14.69 14.29
CA GLY A 257 -21.89 -15.97 14.97
C GLY A 257 -22.91 -16.92 14.38
N PHE A 258 -22.45 -18.07 13.88
CA PHE A 258 -23.22 -19.12 13.22
C PHE A 258 -24.70 -19.00 13.56
N ASN A 259 -25.48 -18.47 12.62
CA ASN A 259 -26.90 -18.34 12.84
C ASN A 259 -27.40 -19.79 12.89
N LYS A 260 -27.73 -20.29 14.09
CA LYS A 260 -28.11 -21.70 14.31
C LYS A 260 -29.17 -22.16 13.30
N GLN A 261 -30.01 -21.24 12.87
CA GLN A 261 -31.05 -21.39 11.86
C GLN A 261 -30.51 -21.67 10.44
N GLU A 262 -29.37 -21.09 10.03
CA GLU A 262 -28.76 -21.32 8.70
C GLU A 262 -28.09 -22.70 8.65
N LEU A 263 -27.41 -23.11 9.72
CA LEU A 263 -26.78 -24.43 9.82
C LEU A 263 -27.84 -25.54 9.95
N GLU A 264 -28.95 -25.26 10.64
CA GLU A 264 -30.13 -26.13 10.66
C GLU A 264 -30.83 -26.22 9.29
N ALA A 265 -30.86 -25.11 8.52
CA ALA A 265 -31.39 -25.09 7.16
C ALA A 265 -30.51 -25.86 6.17
N GLU A 266 -29.18 -25.67 6.20
CA GLU A 266 -28.23 -26.44 5.38
C GLU A 266 -28.26 -27.93 5.72
N MET A 267 -28.35 -28.27 7.02
CA MET A 267 -28.53 -29.66 7.44
C MET A 267 -29.87 -30.23 6.96
N ALA A 268 -30.94 -29.44 6.95
CA ALA A 268 -32.25 -29.84 6.45
C ALA A 268 -32.25 -30.03 4.92
N GLU A 269 -31.55 -29.17 4.18
CA GLU A 269 -31.38 -29.24 2.73
C GLU A 269 -30.54 -30.45 2.31
N ALA A 270 -29.40 -30.70 2.96
CA ALA A 270 -28.59 -31.90 2.74
C ALA A 270 -29.37 -33.20 3.04
N VAL A 271 -30.25 -33.18 4.04
CA VAL A 271 -31.16 -34.29 4.34
C VAL A 271 -32.28 -34.43 3.30
N ALA A 272 -32.75 -33.33 2.72
CA ALA A 272 -33.72 -33.33 1.63
C ALA A 272 -33.12 -33.91 0.34
N ASP A 273 -31.88 -33.53 0.01
CA ASP A 273 -31.12 -34.07 -1.12
C ASP A 273 -30.84 -35.57 -0.94
N ALA A 274 -30.42 -36.00 0.24
CA ALA A 274 -30.24 -37.42 0.55
C ALA A 274 -31.54 -38.23 0.42
N LYS A 275 -32.70 -37.59 0.64
CA LYS A 275 -34.04 -38.21 0.48
C LYS A 275 -34.52 -38.20 -0.97
N SER A 276 -34.09 -37.24 -1.81
CA SER A 276 -34.57 -37.04 -3.18
C SER A 276 -33.83 -37.93 -4.21
N ILE A 277 -32.69 -38.52 -3.85
CA ILE A 277 -31.93 -39.43 -4.71
C ILE A 277 -32.80 -40.62 -5.16
N ARG A 278 -33.17 -40.63 -6.44
CA ARG A 278 -33.89 -41.73 -7.09
C ARG A 278 -32.97 -42.93 -7.24
N ARG A 279 -33.29 -44.03 -6.55
CA ARG A 279 -32.54 -45.29 -6.62
C ARG A 279 -33.10 -46.18 -7.72
N SER A 280 -32.24 -46.68 -8.62
CA SER A 280 -32.64 -47.58 -9.69
C SER A 280 -33.16 -48.91 -9.14
N LYS A 281 -34.24 -49.43 -9.74
CA LYS A 281 -34.81 -50.74 -9.38
C LYS A 281 -33.85 -51.84 -9.84
N LYS A 282 -33.16 -52.47 -8.88
CA LYS A 282 -32.30 -53.64 -9.14
C LYS A 282 -33.08 -54.95 -9.00
N THR A 283 -32.49 -56.04 -9.51
CA THR A 283 -33.02 -57.42 -9.59
C THR A 283 -33.67 -57.95 -8.30
N LYS A 284 -34.57 -58.93 -8.50
CA LYS A 284 -35.47 -59.53 -7.49
C LYS A 284 -34.69 -59.96 -6.24
N GLY A 285 -35.03 -59.35 -5.08
CA GLY A 285 -34.40 -59.61 -3.78
C GLY A 285 -33.55 -58.47 -3.21
N ARG A 286 -33.01 -57.58 -4.06
CA ARG A 286 -32.21 -56.40 -3.62
C ARG A 286 -33.07 -55.15 -3.37
N SER A 287 -34.32 -55.18 -3.85
CA SER A 287 -35.35 -54.13 -3.70
C SER A 287 -36.35 -54.39 -2.56
N LYS A 288 -36.06 -55.32 -1.63
CA LYS A 288 -36.91 -55.56 -0.46
C LYS A 288 -37.11 -54.26 0.34
N PRO A 289 -38.35 -53.90 0.74
CA PRO A 289 -38.65 -52.63 1.44
C PRO A 289 -37.74 -52.36 2.64
N SER A 290 -37.50 -53.37 3.48
CA SER A 290 -36.64 -53.26 4.67
C SER A 290 -35.19 -52.86 4.36
N LYS A 291 -34.61 -53.35 3.26
CA LYS A 291 -33.24 -53.00 2.85
C LYS A 291 -33.16 -51.62 2.21
N VAL A 292 -34.25 -51.15 1.59
CA VAL A 292 -34.33 -49.81 1.01
C VAL A 292 -34.40 -48.74 2.10
N GLU A 293 -35.19 -48.99 3.15
CA GLU A 293 -35.30 -48.11 4.32
C GLU A 293 -33.98 -48.02 5.10
N LYS A 294 -33.31 -49.16 5.35
CA LYS A 294 -32.01 -49.18 6.05
C LYS A 294 -30.99 -48.28 5.33
N LYS A 295 -30.87 -48.42 4.01
CA LYS A 295 -29.98 -47.57 3.21
C LYS A 295 -30.41 -46.11 3.15
N LYS A 296 -31.70 -45.80 3.30
CA LYS A 296 -32.20 -44.41 3.35
C LYS A 296 -31.79 -43.76 4.68
N LYS A 297 -31.89 -44.50 5.79
CA LYS A 297 -31.43 -44.07 7.10
C LYS A 297 -29.91 -43.86 7.13
N GLU A 298 -29.13 -44.75 6.54
CA GLU A 298 -27.67 -44.64 6.42
C GLU A 298 -27.25 -43.38 5.63
N ALA A 299 -27.85 -43.11 4.47
CA ALA A 299 -27.58 -41.91 3.68
C ALA A 299 -27.94 -40.61 4.42
N ILE A 300 -29.03 -40.61 5.19
CA ILE A 300 -29.41 -39.47 6.05
C ILE A 300 -28.39 -39.29 7.19
N SER A 301 -27.87 -40.36 7.78
CA SER A 301 -26.84 -40.26 8.83
C SER A 301 -25.51 -39.76 8.30
N GLU A 302 -25.13 -40.18 7.08
CA GLU A 302 -23.90 -39.75 6.42
C GLU A 302 -23.95 -38.27 6.04
N ALA A 303 -25.11 -37.79 5.54
CA ALA A 303 -25.34 -36.38 5.26
C ALA A 303 -25.29 -35.48 6.52
N LYS A 304 -25.69 -36.01 7.69
CA LYS A 304 -25.66 -35.27 8.97
C LYS A 304 -24.29 -35.26 9.66
N ARG A 305 -23.44 -36.25 9.37
CA ARG A 305 -22.13 -36.46 10.02
C ARG A 305 -21.20 -35.22 10.02
N PRO A 306 -20.98 -34.50 8.89
CA PRO A 306 -20.08 -33.35 8.88
C PRO A 306 -20.58 -32.16 9.71
N PHE A 307 -21.90 -32.03 9.92
CA PHE A 307 -22.48 -30.98 10.77
C PHE A 307 -22.32 -31.31 12.25
N LEU A 308 -22.49 -32.58 12.63
CA LEU A 308 -22.25 -33.08 13.98
C LEU A 308 -20.78 -32.97 14.40
N GLU A 309 -19.84 -33.32 13.51
CA GLU A 309 -18.40 -33.20 13.78
C GLU A 309 -17.99 -31.74 14.03
N LYS A 310 -18.50 -30.78 13.24
CA LYS A 310 -18.31 -29.34 13.47
C LYS A 310 -18.88 -28.86 14.80
N GLN A 311 -20.07 -29.33 15.19
CA GLN A 311 -20.67 -28.99 16.49
C GLN A 311 -19.82 -29.50 17.66
N ILE A 312 -19.28 -30.72 17.57
CA ILE A 312 -18.43 -31.32 18.60
C ILE A 312 -17.09 -30.56 18.72
N GLU A 313 -16.48 -30.17 17.60
CA GLU A 313 -15.25 -29.36 17.61
C GLU A 313 -15.49 -27.97 18.23
N GLU A 314 -16.61 -27.34 17.93
CA GLU A 314 -16.99 -26.07 18.55
C GLU A 314 -17.20 -26.21 20.05
N GLU A 315 -17.92 -27.23 20.52
CA GLU A 315 -18.10 -27.48 21.95
C GLU A 315 -16.77 -27.74 22.67
N ARG A 316 -15.86 -28.50 22.05
CA ARG A 316 -14.50 -28.72 22.57
C ARG A 316 -13.73 -27.42 22.67
N SER A 317 -13.80 -26.56 21.64
CA SER A 317 -13.13 -25.26 21.64
C SER A 317 -13.70 -24.31 22.71
N LYS A 318 -15.01 -24.36 22.96
CA LYS A 318 -15.68 -23.59 24.02
C LYS A 318 -15.28 -24.09 25.40
N LYS A 319 -15.26 -25.41 25.63
CA LYS A 319 -14.79 -26.02 26.88
C LYS A 319 -13.33 -25.67 27.18
N GLN A 320 -12.44 -25.75 26.19
CA GLN A 320 -11.04 -25.33 26.34
C GLN A 320 -10.88 -23.83 26.67
N LYS A 321 -11.73 -22.96 26.10
CA LYS A 321 -11.74 -21.52 26.45
C LYS A 321 -12.26 -21.26 27.86
N ILE A 322 -13.23 -22.05 28.33
CA ILE A 322 -13.78 -21.95 29.69
C ILE A 322 -12.77 -22.48 30.72
N GLU A 323 -12.11 -23.61 30.45
CA GLU A 323 -11.04 -24.15 31.29
C GLU A 323 -9.86 -23.18 31.39
N LYS A 324 -9.41 -22.58 30.28
CA LYS A 324 -8.36 -21.54 30.32
C LYS A 324 -8.78 -20.32 31.14
N LYS A 325 -10.04 -19.88 31.04
CA LYS A 325 -10.59 -18.79 31.87
C LYS A 325 -10.76 -19.16 33.36
N GLN A 326 -10.97 -20.44 33.68
CA GLN A 326 -11.02 -20.91 35.07
C GLN A 326 -9.63 -21.08 35.69
N MET A 327 -8.61 -21.40 34.89
CA MET A 327 -7.23 -21.50 35.36
C MET A 327 -6.56 -20.12 35.54
N ASP A 328 -6.95 -19.12 34.75
CA ASP A 328 -6.51 -17.74 34.91
C ASP A 328 -7.36 -17.00 35.96
N LEU A 329 -7.18 -17.34 37.25
CA LEU A 329 -7.72 -16.54 38.35
C LEU A 329 -7.11 -15.11 38.32
N PRO A 330 -7.90 -14.07 38.64
CA PRO A 330 -7.38 -12.70 38.81
C PRO A 330 -6.21 -12.69 39.79
N VAL A 331 -5.17 -11.91 39.52
CA VAL A 331 -3.92 -11.83 40.33
C VAL A 331 -4.18 -11.71 41.85
N ALA A 332 -5.26 -11.03 42.23
CA ALA A 332 -5.68 -10.85 43.63
C ALA A 332 -6.11 -12.15 44.36
N LEU A 333 -6.58 -13.16 43.62
CA LEU A 333 -7.09 -14.42 44.18
C LEU A 333 -6.07 -15.57 44.14
N GLN A 334 -4.99 -15.43 43.37
CA GLN A 334 -3.94 -16.45 43.26
C GLN A 334 -3.21 -16.72 44.59
N ARG A 335 -3.19 -15.76 45.52
CA ARG A 335 -2.57 -15.90 46.85
C ARG A 335 -3.28 -16.86 47.81
N PHE A 336 -4.51 -17.28 47.50
CA PHE A 336 -5.32 -18.16 48.35
C PHE A 336 -5.36 -19.62 47.88
N VAL A 337 -4.76 -19.93 46.73
CA VAL A 337 -4.87 -21.25 46.08
C VAL A 337 -3.80 -22.26 46.57
N ARG A 338 -2.79 -21.80 47.33
CA ARG A 338 -1.83 -22.69 48.00
C ARG A 338 -2.10 -22.76 49.50
N LYS A 339 -2.82 -23.79 49.92
CA LYS A 339 -2.71 -24.39 51.25
C LYS A 339 -2.95 -25.88 51.18
#